data_AF-A0A958HJ73-F1
#
_entry.id   AF-A0A958HJ73-F1
#
_cell.length_a   1.000
_cell.length_b   1.000
_cell.length_c   1.000
_cell.angle_alpha   90.00
_cell.angle_beta   90.00
_cell.angle_gamma   90.00
#
_symmetry.space_group_name_H-M   'P 1'
#
loop_
_entity.id
_entity.type
_entity.pdbx_description
1 polymer ?
#
loop_
_entity_poly.entity_id
_entity_poly.type
_entity_poly.pdbx_seq_one_letter_code
_entity_poly.pdbx_strand_id
1 'polypeptide(L)'
;IVAPQVHSVFLPTAGAGQLAPQWINTSGGLGLGLGDDGSQAAPLPFEFPFYGRTYGQVWVNANGFLSFGEGYQGNEYAQNHCLPSIVSPNGAIFALWDDLDPSQGGQVRYTLIGSSQFVAEWRDVPTKSNGRLNSFQIVLWADGTVRVTYADVGDPAGSTVGLESWDASIALPVACNGTGRVPQPGQTRYYNTALP
;
A
#
# COMPACT_ATOMS: atom_id res chain seq x y z
N ILE A 1 -31.06 8.33 -5.43
CA ILE A 1 -30.16 9.21 -4.66
C ILE A 1 -29.48 8.31 -3.64
N VAL A 2 -28.30 7.79 -3.96
CA VAL A 2 -27.57 6.88 -3.06
C VAL A 2 -26.84 7.76 -2.03
N ALA A 3 -27.05 7.46 -0.75
CA ALA A 3 -26.49 8.18 0.38
C ALA A 3 -24.95 8.16 0.37
N PRO A 4 -24.28 9.20 0.92
CA PRO A 4 -22.83 9.22 1.01
C PRO A 4 -22.37 8.09 1.93
N GLN A 5 -21.67 7.10 1.36
CA GLN A 5 -21.07 6.02 2.13
C GLN A 5 -19.95 6.60 2.98
N VAL A 6 -20.08 6.47 4.30
CA VAL A 6 -19.14 6.99 5.28
C VAL A 6 -17.82 6.22 5.16
N HIS A 7 -16.77 6.87 4.66
CA HIS A 7 -15.41 6.36 4.66
C HIS A 7 -14.86 6.40 6.10
N SER A 8 -15.21 5.43 6.93
CA SER A 8 -14.69 5.33 8.29
C SER A 8 -13.25 4.82 8.28
N VAL A 9 -12.30 5.74 8.47
CA VAL A 9 -10.98 5.41 9.02
C VAL A 9 -11.21 4.98 10.46
N PHE A 10 -11.13 3.68 10.75
CA PHE A 10 -11.08 3.22 12.14
C PHE A 10 -9.71 3.60 12.70
N LEU A 11 -9.62 4.74 13.38
CA LEU A 11 -8.55 4.97 14.34
C LEU A 11 -8.91 4.10 15.55
N PRO A 12 -8.14 3.06 15.91
CA PRO A 12 -8.28 2.50 17.24
C PRO A 12 -8.04 3.65 18.22
N THR A 13 -9.04 3.96 19.05
CA THR A 13 -8.83 4.79 20.22
C THR A 13 -7.94 3.98 21.14
N ALA A 14 -6.63 4.24 21.10
CA ALA A 14 -5.72 3.72 22.10
C ALA A 14 -6.00 4.46 23.41
N GLY A 15 -6.67 3.77 24.34
CA GLY A 15 -6.55 4.10 25.75
C GLY A 15 -5.06 4.10 26.13
N ALA A 16 -4.69 4.99 27.06
CA ALA A 16 -3.32 5.25 27.49
C ALA A 16 -2.42 4.00 27.51
N GLY A 17 -1.48 3.95 26.57
CA GLY A 17 -0.58 2.84 26.34
C GLY A 17 -0.14 2.86 24.88
N GLN A 18 0.95 3.55 24.58
CA GLN A 18 1.53 3.68 23.24
C GLN A 18 1.98 2.29 22.78
N LEU A 19 1.08 1.55 22.12
CA LEU A 19 1.39 0.28 21.49
C LEU A 19 2.42 0.57 20.40
N ALA A 20 3.56 -0.11 20.44
CA ALA A 20 4.50 -0.15 19.33
C ALA A 20 3.73 -0.41 18.02
N PRO A 21 4.19 0.14 16.87
CA PRO A 21 3.57 -0.18 15.59
C PRO A 21 3.41 -1.69 15.46
N GLN A 22 2.21 -2.15 15.07
CA GLN A 22 1.89 -3.58 14.93
C GLN A 22 2.61 -4.17 13.70
N TRP A 23 3.93 -4.09 13.69
CA TRP A 23 4.80 -4.60 12.65
C TRP A 23 4.78 -6.11 12.66
N ILE A 24 4.47 -6.72 11.52
CA ILE A 24 4.52 -8.17 11.39
C ILE A 24 5.94 -8.56 10.98
N ASN A 25 6.54 -9.54 11.64
CA ASN A 25 7.83 -10.03 11.20
C ASN A 25 7.68 -10.85 9.90
N THR A 26 8.33 -10.39 8.85
CA THR A 26 8.34 -10.94 7.49
C THR A 26 9.68 -11.61 7.14
N SER A 27 10.60 -11.80 8.10
CA SER A 27 11.98 -12.26 7.82
C SER A 27 12.07 -13.65 7.17
N GLY A 28 11.01 -14.46 7.22
CA GLY A 28 10.89 -15.74 6.50
C GLY A 28 10.03 -15.69 5.22
N GLY A 29 9.57 -14.50 4.82
CA GLY A 29 8.78 -14.30 3.61
C GLY A 29 9.59 -14.36 2.32
N LEU A 30 8.89 -14.40 1.19
CA LEU A 30 9.50 -14.40 -0.14
C LEU A 30 9.97 -12.99 -0.49
N GLY A 31 11.29 -12.82 -0.67
CA GLY A 31 11.86 -11.63 -1.29
C GLY A 31 11.60 -11.61 -2.79
N LEU A 32 11.12 -10.49 -3.32
CA LEU A 32 10.68 -10.38 -4.71
C LEU A 32 11.81 -9.99 -5.68
N GLY A 33 12.94 -9.51 -5.17
CA GLY A 33 14.06 -9.12 -6.03
C GLY A 33 13.68 -8.08 -7.08
N LEU A 34 12.74 -7.19 -6.74
CA LEU A 34 12.31 -6.11 -7.62
C LEU A 34 13.48 -5.14 -7.87
N GLY A 35 13.66 -4.73 -9.11
CA GLY A 35 14.47 -3.57 -9.45
C GLY A 35 13.63 -2.29 -9.44
N ASP A 36 14.26 -1.21 -9.90
CA ASP A 36 13.61 0.04 -10.27
C ASP A 36 12.36 -0.19 -11.13
N ASP A 37 11.25 0.45 -10.78
CA ASP A 37 9.95 0.37 -11.47
C ASP A 37 9.38 -1.05 -11.68
N GLY A 38 9.87 -2.03 -10.92
CA GLY A 38 9.49 -3.42 -11.04
C GLY A 38 8.15 -3.73 -10.37
N SER A 39 7.46 -4.75 -10.86
CA SER A 39 6.25 -5.29 -10.24
C SER A 39 6.22 -6.81 -10.38
N GLN A 40 5.74 -7.48 -9.34
CA GLN A 40 5.63 -8.94 -9.33
C GLN A 40 4.30 -9.39 -8.73
N ALA A 41 3.69 -10.37 -9.38
CA ALA A 41 2.46 -10.96 -8.92
C ALA A 41 2.71 -11.90 -7.72
N ALA A 42 1.82 -11.85 -6.74
CA ALA A 42 1.81 -12.70 -5.56
C ALA A 42 0.41 -13.32 -5.37
N PRO A 43 0.31 -14.65 -5.20
CA PRO A 43 -0.97 -15.29 -4.93
C PRO A 43 -1.49 -14.89 -3.55
N LEU A 44 -2.80 -14.64 -3.47
CA LEU A 44 -3.48 -14.42 -2.20
C LEU A 44 -3.98 -15.78 -1.67
N PRO A 45 -3.94 -16.01 -0.35
CA PRO A 45 -4.44 -17.26 0.24
C PRO A 45 -5.98 -17.26 0.41
N PHE A 46 -6.65 -16.22 -0.09
CA PHE A 46 -8.09 -15.98 -0.05
C PHE A 46 -8.50 -15.10 -1.24
N GLU A 47 -9.79 -15.09 -1.54
CA GLU A 47 -10.38 -14.11 -2.47
C GLU A 47 -10.52 -12.76 -1.75
N PHE A 48 -9.74 -11.76 -2.17
CA PHE A 48 -9.75 -10.44 -1.54
C PHE A 48 -10.81 -9.53 -2.19
N PRO A 49 -11.78 -9.00 -1.42
CA PRO A 49 -12.75 -8.06 -1.94
C PRO A 49 -12.16 -6.64 -2.00
N PHE A 50 -12.15 -6.07 -3.21
CA PHE A 50 -11.64 -4.73 -3.46
C PHE A 50 -12.55 -3.97 -4.44
N TYR A 51 -13.28 -3.00 -3.90
CA TYR A 51 -14.19 -2.10 -4.65
C TYR A 51 -15.12 -2.84 -5.64
N GLY A 52 -15.89 -3.80 -5.11
CA GLY A 52 -16.93 -4.53 -5.86
C GLY A 52 -16.43 -5.68 -6.72
N ARG A 53 -15.12 -6.01 -6.67
CA ARG A 53 -14.51 -7.16 -7.34
C ARG A 53 -13.75 -8.04 -6.35
N THR A 54 -13.52 -9.29 -6.70
CA THR A 54 -12.70 -10.23 -5.91
C THR A 54 -11.45 -10.64 -6.66
N TYR A 55 -10.34 -10.80 -5.94
CA TYR A 55 -9.05 -11.13 -6.52
C TYR A 55 -8.35 -12.23 -5.73
N GLY A 56 -7.88 -13.28 -6.43
CA GLY A 56 -7.00 -14.32 -5.87
C GLY A 56 -5.50 -14.03 -6.03
N GLN A 57 -5.15 -12.86 -6.59
CA GLN A 57 -3.78 -12.42 -6.81
C GLN A 57 -3.68 -10.90 -6.61
N VAL A 58 -2.53 -10.46 -6.11
CA VAL A 58 -2.15 -9.04 -6.00
C VAL A 58 -0.80 -8.82 -6.68
N TRP A 59 -0.57 -7.63 -7.20
CA TRP A 59 0.74 -7.21 -7.71
C TRP A 59 1.41 -6.31 -6.69
N VAL A 60 2.68 -6.61 -6.37
CA VAL A 60 3.51 -5.82 -5.47
C VAL A 60 4.49 -5.02 -6.33
N ASN A 61 4.40 -3.69 -6.25
CA ASN A 61 5.24 -2.79 -7.04
C ASN A 61 6.38 -2.19 -6.22
N ALA A 62 7.55 -1.98 -6.83
CA ALA A 62 8.74 -1.39 -6.23
C ALA A 62 8.45 -0.02 -5.58
N ASN A 63 7.64 0.79 -6.27
CA ASN A 63 7.28 2.17 -5.96
C ASN A 63 6.24 2.29 -4.83
N GLY A 64 6.02 1.26 -4.02
CA GLY A 64 5.31 1.40 -2.74
C GLY A 64 3.78 1.28 -2.78
N PHE A 65 3.26 0.54 -3.75
CA PHE A 65 1.82 0.25 -3.85
C PHE A 65 1.52 -1.21 -4.20
N LEU A 66 0.27 -1.61 -3.94
CA LEU A 66 -0.32 -2.85 -4.43
C LEU A 66 -1.36 -2.53 -5.51
N SER A 67 -1.42 -3.33 -6.57
CA SER A 67 -2.48 -3.25 -7.59
C SER A 67 -3.18 -4.59 -7.80
N PHE A 68 -4.44 -4.52 -8.23
CA PHE A 68 -5.30 -5.68 -8.44
C PHE A 68 -5.74 -5.79 -9.90
N GLY A 69 -5.70 -7.00 -10.44
CA GLY A 69 -6.05 -7.29 -11.85
C GLY A 69 -4.92 -7.02 -12.85
N GLU A 70 -4.12 -5.97 -12.63
CA GLU A 70 -2.99 -5.61 -13.51
C GLU A 70 -1.72 -5.31 -12.70
N GLY A 71 -0.57 -5.71 -13.26
CA GLY A 71 0.75 -5.38 -12.77
C GLY A 71 1.33 -4.21 -13.54
N TYR A 72 1.47 -3.06 -12.89
CA TYR A 72 2.07 -1.87 -13.47
C TYR A 72 3.59 -1.92 -13.32
N GLN A 73 4.33 -1.80 -14.42
CA GLN A 73 5.80 -1.88 -14.47
C GLN A 73 6.35 -0.87 -15.48
N GLY A 74 7.52 -0.31 -15.22
CA GLY A 74 8.16 0.69 -16.08
C GLY A 74 8.05 2.12 -15.53
N ASN A 75 8.84 3.02 -16.13
CA ASN A 75 9.10 4.37 -15.62
C ASN A 75 7.87 5.29 -15.58
N GLU A 76 6.79 4.95 -16.29
CA GLU A 76 5.53 5.68 -16.21
C GLU A 76 4.95 5.65 -14.79
N TYR A 77 5.26 4.60 -14.02
CA TYR A 77 4.78 4.38 -12.65
C TYR A 77 5.76 4.86 -11.58
N ALA A 78 6.90 5.46 -11.98
CA ALA A 78 7.79 6.21 -11.08
C ALA A 78 7.17 7.56 -10.68
N GLN A 79 6.33 8.13 -11.55
CA GLN A 79 5.70 9.42 -11.34
C GLN A 79 4.33 9.26 -10.71
N ASN A 80 4.21 9.60 -9.44
CA ASN A 80 2.95 9.58 -8.72
C ASN A 80 2.03 10.74 -9.11
N HIS A 81 0.73 10.54 -8.95
CA HIS A 81 -0.27 11.60 -9.09
C HIS A 81 -1.33 11.53 -7.99
N CYS A 82 -2.09 12.60 -7.81
CA CYS A 82 -3.14 12.65 -6.79
C CYS A 82 -4.35 11.82 -7.20
N LEU A 83 -5.09 11.31 -6.21
CA LEU A 83 -6.31 10.52 -6.41
C LEU A 83 -7.57 11.40 -6.21
N PRO A 84 -8.68 11.07 -6.88
CA PRO A 84 -8.81 10.05 -7.92
C PRO A 84 -8.14 10.48 -9.23
N SER A 85 -7.71 9.51 -10.04
CA SER A 85 -7.18 9.76 -11.38
C SER A 85 -7.59 8.66 -12.34
N ILE A 86 -8.02 9.01 -13.56
CA ILE A 86 -8.26 8.01 -14.61
C ILE A 86 -6.98 7.51 -15.29
N VAL A 87 -5.83 8.11 -14.93
CA VAL A 87 -4.52 7.67 -15.39
C VAL A 87 -4.08 6.53 -14.50
N SER A 88 -3.62 5.44 -15.11
CA SER A 88 -3.05 4.29 -14.40
C SER A 88 -1.85 4.72 -13.53
N PRO A 89 -1.60 4.05 -12.40
CA PRO A 89 -2.19 2.79 -11.94
C PRO A 89 -3.57 2.98 -11.30
N ASN A 90 -4.55 2.12 -11.62
CA ASN A 90 -5.86 2.11 -10.96
C ASN A 90 -6.10 0.77 -10.24
N GLY A 91 -7.18 0.67 -9.47
CA GLY A 91 -7.47 -0.57 -8.72
C GLY A 91 -6.35 -0.90 -7.75
N ALA A 92 -5.92 0.09 -6.96
CA ALA A 92 -4.67 0.04 -6.23
C ALA A 92 -4.76 0.63 -4.81
N ILE A 93 -3.87 0.14 -3.95
CA ILE A 93 -3.62 0.62 -2.59
C ILE A 93 -2.23 1.27 -2.60
N PHE A 94 -2.20 2.58 -2.45
CA PHE A 94 -0.98 3.39 -2.40
C PHE A 94 -0.61 3.64 -0.95
N ALA A 95 0.39 2.90 -0.44
CA ALA A 95 0.88 3.12 0.91
C ALA A 95 1.87 4.29 0.93
N LEU A 96 2.74 4.37 -0.06
CA LEU A 96 3.76 5.41 -0.19
C LEU A 96 4.20 5.50 -1.65
N TRP A 97 3.27 5.79 -2.57
CA TRP A 97 3.58 5.76 -4.00
C TRP A 97 4.47 6.94 -4.41
N ASP A 98 5.72 6.62 -4.73
CA ASP A 98 6.80 7.53 -5.13
C ASP A 98 7.89 6.71 -5.86
N ASP A 99 8.91 7.37 -6.40
CA ASP A 99 10.03 6.75 -7.12
C ASP A 99 11.00 6.05 -6.15
N LEU A 100 10.68 4.79 -5.80
CA LEU A 100 11.47 3.95 -4.89
C LEU A 100 12.26 2.90 -5.67
N ASP A 101 13.51 2.67 -5.26
CA ASP A 101 14.39 1.76 -5.99
C ASP A 101 15.00 0.68 -5.08
N PRO A 102 14.37 -0.50 -4.97
CA PRO A 102 14.91 -1.61 -4.20
C PRO A 102 16.22 -2.19 -4.75
N SER A 103 16.64 -1.84 -5.97
CA SER A 103 17.95 -2.24 -6.50
C SER A 103 19.11 -1.44 -5.88
N GLN A 104 18.82 -0.27 -5.30
CA GLN A 104 19.81 0.56 -4.60
C GLN A 104 19.95 0.21 -3.11
N GLY A 105 19.06 -0.61 -2.55
CA GLY A 105 19.12 -1.03 -1.16
C GLY A 105 17.78 -1.51 -0.63
N GLY A 106 17.83 -2.07 0.57
CA GLY A 106 16.63 -2.61 1.21
C GLY A 106 16.09 -3.83 0.47
N GLN A 107 14.78 -4.03 0.59
CA GLN A 107 14.11 -5.25 0.11
C GLN A 107 12.59 -5.08 0.12
N VAL A 108 11.97 -5.60 -0.94
CA VAL A 108 10.52 -5.81 -1.02
C VAL A 108 10.23 -7.30 -0.89
N ARG A 109 9.29 -7.66 -0.02
CA ARG A 109 8.90 -9.05 0.22
C ARG A 109 7.43 -9.17 0.56
N TYR A 110 6.91 -10.39 0.49
CA TYR A 110 5.65 -10.71 1.13
C TYR A 110 5.73 -11.99 1.96
N THR A 111 4.80 -12.14 2.90
CA THR A 111 4.54 -13.39 3.60
C THR A 111 3.04 -13.64 3.73
N LEU A 112 2.68 -14.90 3.90
CA LEU A 112 1.31 -15.33 4.19
C LEU A 112 1.24 -15.75 5.65
N ILE A 113 0.24 -15.28 6.39
CA ILE A 113 -0.01 -15.76 7.76
C ILE A 113 -1.29 -16.59 7.73
N GLY A 114 -1.09 -17.90 7.79
CA GLY A 114 -2.16 -18.88 7.63
C GLY A 114 -2.87 -18.68 6.29
N SER A 115 -4.20 -18.79 6.32
CA SER A 115 -5.08 -18.56 5.18
C SER A 115 -5.86 -17.25 5.24
N SER A 116 -5.49 -16.33 6.13
CA SER A 116 -6.30 -15.14 6.44
C SER A 116 -5.60 -13.82 6.21
N GLN A 117 -4.28 -13.81 6.08
CA GLN A 117 -3.50 -12.58 5.90
C GLN A 117 -2.46 -12.71 4.80
N PHE A 118 -2.40 -11.68 3.97
CA PHE A 118 -1.28 -11.38 3.09
C PHE A 118 -0.57 -10.14 3.62
N VAL A 119 0.76 -10.17 3.73
CA VAL A 119 1.57 -9.06 4.24
C VAL A 119 2.65 -8.73 3.23
N ALA A 120 2.56 -7.57 2.58
CA ALA A 120 3.66 -7.01 1.80
C ALA A 120 4.45 -6.00 2.64
N GLU A 121 5.76 -6.02 2.49
CA GLU A 121 6.69 -5.15 3.20
C GLU A 121 7.71 -4.56 2.22
N TRP A 122 7.91 -3.25 2.35
CA TRP A 122 9.08 -2.53 1.89
C TRP A 122 9.90 -2.24 3.14
N ARG A 123 11.14 -2.74 3.18
CA ARG A 123 12.05 -2.52 4.31
C ARG A 123 13.32 -1.86 3.81
N ASP A 124 13.58 -0.68 4.35
CA ASP A 124 14.75 0.15 4.07
C ASP A 124 14.95 0.41 2.57
N VAL A 125 13.85 0.55 1.82
CA VAL A 125 13.88 0.80 0.38
C VAL A 125 14.16 2.29 0.15
N PRO A 126 15.23 2.64 -0.57
CA PRO A 126 15.58 4.04 -0.81
C PRO A 126 14.66 4.69 -1.83
N THR A 127 14.35 5.97 -1.63
CA THR A 127 13.87 6.84 -2.70
C THR A 127 14.99 7.08 -3.69
N LYS A 128 14.75 6.85 -4.99
CA LYS A 128 15.77 6.84 -6.05
C LYS A 128 16.56 8.14 -6.16
N SER A 129 15.90 9.28 -5.93
CA SER A 129 16.48 10.61 -6.11
C SER A 129 17.42 11.05 -4.98
N ASN A 130 17.21 10.57 -3.76
CA ASN A 130 17.89 11.10 -2.57
C ASN A 130 18.36 10.05 -1.56
N GLY A 131 18.10 8.76 -1.80
CA GLY A 131 18.56 7.64 -0.98
C GLY A 131 17.89 7.53 0.39
N ARG A 132 16.86 8.35 0.70
CA ARG A 132 16.16 8.27 1.98
C ARG A 132 15.39 6.96 2.08
N LEU A 133 15.53 6.29 3.21
CA LEU A 133 15.01 4.94 3.41
C LEU A 133 13.55 4.95 3.82
N ASN A 134 12.81 3.97 3.34
CA ASN A 134 11.38 3.81 3.62
C ASN A 134 11.08 2.36 4.04
N SER A 135 10.41 2.24 5.17
CA SER A 135 10.02 1.00 5.83
C SER A 135 8.52 1.04 6.18
N PHE A 136 7.70 0.31 5.42
CA PHE A 136 6.26 0.22 5.63
C PHE A 136 5.69 -1.15 5.22
N GLN A 137 4.49 -1.45 5.72
CA GLN A 137 3.77 -2.70 5.45
C GLN A 137 2.33 -2.43 5.01
N ILE A 138 1.84 -3.26 4.09
CA ILE A 138 0.43 -3.40 3.76
C ILE A 138 -0.01 -4.80 4.15
N VAL A 139 -1.06 -4.90 4.96
CA VAL A 139 -1.70 -6.16 5.35
C VAL A 139 -3.11 -6.20 4.79
N LEU A 140 -3.43 -7.30 4.11
CA LEU A 140 -4.77 -7.59 3.58
C LEU A 140 -5.37 -8.74 4.38
N TRP A 141 -6.66 -8.63 4.71
CA TRP A 141 -7.46 -9.71 5.28
C TRP A 141 -8.57 -10.13 4.32
N ALA A 142 -9.03 -11.38 4.45
CA ALA A 142 -10.08 -11.96 3.61
C ALA A 142 -11.42 -11.21 3.64
N ASP A 143 -11.67 -10.40 4.67
CA ASP A 143 -12.89 -9.60 4.81
C ASP A 143 -12.83 -8.22 4.12
N GLY A 144 -11.74 -7.91 3.41
CA GLY A 144 -11.53 -6.60 2.80
C GLY A 144 -10.91 -5.56 3.73
N THR A 145 -10.54 -5.94 4.95
CA THR A 145 -9.76 -5.06 5.81
C THR A 145 -8.36 -4.89 5.20
N VAL A 146 -7.88 -3.64 5.21
CA VAL A 146 -6.52 -3.27 4.85
C VAL A 146 -5.90 -2.52 6.01
N ARG A 147 -4.64 -2.83 6.33
CA ARG A 147 -3.83 -2.06 7.28
C ARG A 147 -2.56 -1.60 6.62
N VAL A 148 -2.23 -0.33 6.80
CA VAL A 148 -0.94 0.24 6.39
C VAL A 148 -0.20 0.72 7.62
N THR A 149 1.01 0.22 7.84
CA THR A 149 1.87 0.58 8.98
C THR A 149 3.18 1.17 8.47
N TYR A 150 3.57 2.32 9.00
CA TYR A 150 4.83 2.99 8.66
C TYR A 150 5.79 2.87 9.85
N ALA A 151 6.91 2.17 9.69
CA ALA A 151 7.95 2.10 10.70
C ALA A 151 8.84 3.33 10.63
N ASP A 152 9.44 3.56 9.45
CA ASP A 152 10.25 4.73 9.15
C ASP A 152 9.97 5.18 7.72
N VAL A 153 9.86 6.49 7.48
CA VAL A 153 9.58 7.07 6.16
C VAL A 153 10.40 8.35 6.04
N GLY A 154 11.45 8.30 5.24
CA GLY A 154 12.42 9.39 5.18
C GLY A 154 11.96 10.63 4.40
N ASP A 155 11.12 10.47 3.37
CA ASP A 155 10.55 11.60 2.61
C ASP A 155 9.12 11.36 2.12
N PRO A 156 8.15 11.18 3.03
CA PRO A 156 6.80 10.82 2.64
C PRO A 156 6.04 11.95 1.93
N ALA A 157 6.57 13.18 1.92
CA ALA A 157 5.86 14.33 1.38
C ALA A 157 5.71 14.26 -0.15
N GLY A 158 6.67 13.67 -0.88
CA GLY A 158 6.57 13.49 -2.34
C GLY A 158 5.51 12.48 -2.77
N SER A 159 5.10 11.59 -1.86
CA SER A 159 4.30 10.42 -2.22
C SER A 159 2.81 10.69 -2.43
N THR A 160 2.16 9.75 -3.11
CA THR A 160 0.71 9.54 -3.10
C THR A 160 0.33 8.45 -2.10
N VAL A 161 -0.67 8.74 -1.27
CA VAL A 161 -1.23 7.79 -0.30
C VAL A 161 -2.74 7.78 -0.42
N GLY A 162 -3.31 6.58 -0.51
CA GLY A 162 -4.74 6.41 -0.67
C GLY A 162 -5.09 5.09 -1.35
N LEU A 163 -6.35 4.96 -1.76
CA LEU A 163 -6.87 3.79 -2.44
C LEU A 163 -7.82 4.26 -3.54
N GLU A 164 -7.87 3.58 -4.68
CA GLU A 164 -8.88 3.85 -5.70
C GLU A 164 -9.36 2.58 -6.42
N SER A 165 -10.59 2.63 -6.93
CA SER A 165 -11.22 1.56 -7.69
C SER A 165 -10.57 1.36 -9.05
N TRP A 166 -10.83 0.21 -9.66
CA TRP A 166 -10.31 -0.18 -10.98
C TRP A 166 -10.68 0.79 -12.12
N ASP A 167 -11.71 1.62 -11.92
CA ASP A 167 -12.20 2.64 -12.87
C ASP A 167 -12.07 4.07 -12.33
N ALA A 168 -11.36 4.24 -11.19
CA ALA A 168 -11.19 5.50 -10.47
C ALA A 168 -12.51 6.22 -10.07
N SER A 169 -13.66 5.55 -10.15
CA SER A 169 -14.95 6.13 -9.77
C SER A 169 -15.11 6.28 -8.26
N ILE A 170 -14.36 5.50 -7.48
CA ILE A 170 -14.33 5.54 -6.01
C ILE A 170 -12.87 5.66 -5.58
N ALA A 171 -12.56 6.68 -4.77
CA ALA A 171 -11.24 6.85 -4.20
C ALA A 171 -11.29 7.39 -2.78
N LEU A 172 -10.24 7.07 -2.02
CA LEU A 172 -9.94 7.62 -0.71
C LEU A 172 -8.55 8.26 -0.74
N PRO A 173 -8.42 9.52 -1.20
CA PRO A 173 -7.15 10.24 -1.13
C PRO A 173 -6.80 10.55 0.33
N VAL A 174 -5.56 10.28 0.72
CA VAL A 174 -5.05 10.56 2.07
C VAL A 174 -3.99 11.65 2.04
N ALA A 175 -3.02 11.52 1.13
CA ALA A 175 -1.96 12.50 0.92
C ALA A 175 -1.49 12.47 -0.53
N CYS A 176 -1.01 13.60 -1.02
CA CYS A 176 -0.38 13.71 -2.33
C CYS A 176 0.54 14.94 -2.36
N ASN A 177 1.81 14.76 -2.69
CA ASN A 177 2.75 15.86 -2.98
C ASN A 177 2.70 16.99 -1.93
N GLY A 178 2.82 16.63 -0.65
CA GLY A 178 2.88 17.53 0.49
C GLY A 178 1.51 18.01 1.00
N THR A 179 0.43 17.63 0.33
CA THR A 179 -0.94 17.96 0.74
C THR A 179 -1.61 16.77 1.44
N GLY A 180 -2.61 17.06 2.30
CA GLY A 180 -3.34 16.04 3.04
C GLY A 180 -2.60 15.56 4.30
N ARG A 181 -2.86 14.32 4.70
CA ARG A 181 -2.34 13.70 5.93
C ARG A 181 -1.13 12.84 5.61
N VAL A 182 0.01 13.47 5.35
CA VAL A 182 1.30 12.81 5.05
C VAL A 182 1.64 11.76 6.12
N PRO A 183 2.06 10.53 5.74
CA PRO A 183 2.50 9.50 6.67
C PRO A 183 3.56 9.97 7.65
N GLN A 184 3.53 9.41 8.86
CA GLN A 184 4.52 9.67 9.91
C GLN A 184 5.08 8.34 10.44
N PRO A 185 6.36 8.30 10.85
CA PRO A 185 6.92 7.13 11.53
C PRO A 185 6.05 6.69 12.72
N GLY A 186 5.82 5.38 12.86
CA GLY A 186 4.96 4.78 13.88
C GLY A 186 3.46 4.86 13.59
N GLN A 187 3.03 5.50 12.50
CA GLN A 187 1.61 5.59 12.14
C GLN A 187 1.07 4.26 11.62
N THR A 188 -0.17 3.94 11.99
CA THR A 188 -0.95 2.84 11.40
C THR A 188 -2.30 3.36 10.93
N ARG A 189 -2.77 2.89 9.77
CA ARG A 189 -4.06 3.22 9.17
C ARG A 189 -4.83 1.96 8.81
N TYR A 190 -6.15 2.03 8.93
CA TYR A 190 -7.05 0.95 8.55
C TYR A 190 -8.05 1.44 7.52
N TYR A 191 -8.34 0.57 6.54
CA TYR A 191 -9.33 0.77 5.50
C TYR A 191 -10.20 -0.47 5.38
N ASN A 192 -11.41 -0.30 4.85
CA ASN A 192 -12.27 -1.41 4.44
C ASN A 192 -12.60 -1.23 2.96
N THR A 193 -12.30 -2.25 2.16
CA THR A 193 -12.43 -2.24 0.70
C THR A 193 -13.54 -3.17 0.20
N ALA A 194 -14.20 -3.89 1.11
CA ALA A 194 -15.40 -4.66 0.83
C ALA A 194 -16.57 -3.68 0.67
N LEU A 195 -16.79 -3.19 -0.54
CA LEU A 195 -18.08 -2.62 -0.89
C LEU A 195 -19.13 -3.75 -0.95
N PRO A 196 -20.37 -3.52 -0.49
CA PRO A 196 -21.48 -4.42 -0.77
C PRO A 196 -21.83 -4.47 -2.26
#